data_AF-A0A7C4XUV7-F1
#
_entry.id   AF-A0A7C4XUV7-F1
#
_cell.length_a   1.000
_cell.length_b   1.000
_cell.length_c   1.000
_cell.angle_alpha   90.00
_cell.angle_beta   90.00
_cell.angle_gamma   90.00
#
_symmetry.space_group_name_H-M   'P 1'
#
loop_
_entity.id
_entity.type
_entity.pdbx_description
1 polymer ?
#
loop_
_entity_poly.entity_id
_entity_poly.type
_entity_poly.pdbx_seq_one_letter_code
_entity_poly.pdbx_strand_id
1 'polypeptide(L)'
;MDVGKKERSMTWREFEVYCQFLAEKIEKSKIDFDSIYGIPKGGCFVALKLSTLLSKPLVDSPLKHSLIVDDIVDSGRTISKFTDSPTATLFIKPHSEKKPDFFIEETKEWIHFPWEEKEETIEDNITRILEYIGEDPNREGLQRTPKRMVKLYGQIFSGYKEPMPELKTFTTSNDTMVVKSDIPFVTWCEHHMMPIDAKAYFAYIPNGRVVGIDKIIKLIEWAGNRLVIQENLTKEIVDIFDKEVKPLGVYLVIKATHWCEIAKDTKKRTITTTA
;
A
#
# COMPACT_ATOMS: atom_id res chain seq x y z
N MET A 1 -18.15 6.40 4.50
CA MET A 1 -18.25 7.51 3.54
C MET A 1 -17.20 8.50 3.98
N ASP A 2 -16.09 8.54 3.25
CA ASP A 2 -14.98 9.43 3.54
C ASP A 2 -15.47 10.87 3.31
N VAL A 3 -15.47 11.70 4.35
CA VAL A 3 -15.82 13.12 4.21
C VAL A 3 -14.64 13.72 3.47
N GLY A 4 -14.74 13.75 2.13
CA GLY A 4 -13.65 14.06 1.23
C GLY A 4 -12.87 15.28 1.72
N LYS A 5 -11.62 15.05 2.13
CA LYS A 5 -10.69 16.15 2.40
C LYS A 5 -10.63 16.99 1.12
N LYS A 6 -10.92 18.28 1.24
CA LYS A 6 -10.83 19.19 0.11
C LYS A 6 -9.36 19.26 -0.31
N GLU A 7 -9.06 18.91 -1.56
CA GLU A 7 -7.70 18.87 -2.10
C GLU A 7 -7.45 20.08 -3.01
N ARG A 8 -6.22 20.59 -3.00
CA ARG A 8 -5.75 21.71 -3.83
C ARG A 8 -4.40 21.35 -4.43
N SER A 9 -4.26 21.45 -5.74
CA SER A 9 -2.95 21.38 -6.40
C SER A 9 -2.34 22.76 -6.52
N MET A 10 -1.07 22.88 -6.15
CA MET A 10 -0.29 24.11 -6.31
C MET A 10 0.58 24.03 -7.56
N THR A 11 0.60 25.10 -8.35
CA THR A 11 1.47 25.24 -9.52
C THR A 11 2.86 25.78 -9.14
N TRP A 12 3.87 25.57 -9.99
CA TRP A 12 5.20 26.18 -9.82
C TRP A 12 5.13 27.71 -9.70
N ARG A 13 4.22 28.36 -10.44
CA ARG A 13 4.02 29.82 -10.38
C ARG A 13 3.45 30.26 -9.03
N GLU A 14 2.45 29.55 -8.51
CA GLU A 14 1.92 29.85 -7.17
C GLU A 14 2.98 29.65 -6.09
N PHE A 15 3.73 28.55 -6.16
CA PHE A 15 4.84 28.28 -5.26
C PHE A 15 5.85 29.44 -5.21
N GLU A 16 6.25 29.96 -6.37
CA GLU A 16 7.19 31.09 -6.46
C GLU A 16 6.62 32.35 -5.80
N VAL A 17 5.35 32.66 -6.03
CA VAL A 17 4.67 33.80 -5.40
C VAL A 17 4.59 33.63 -3.87
N TYR A 18 4.27 32.42 -3.41
CA TYR A 18 4.22 32.13 -1.97
C TYR A 18 5.60 32.26 -1.32
N CYS A 19 6.67 31.83 -1.98
CA CYS A 19 8.03 32.03 -1.49
C CYS A 19 8.43 33.51 -1.45
N GLN A 20 8.02 34.32 -2.44
CA GLN A 20 8.25 35.77 -2.43
C GLN A 20 7.58 36.42 -1.23
N PHE A 21 6.30 36.13 -0.99
CA PHE A 21 5.60 36.66 0.19
C PHE A 21 6.21 36.19 1.51
N LEU A 22 6.76 34.98 1.55
CA LEU A 22 7.36 34.45 2.77
C LEU A 22 8.69 35.16 3.04
N ALA A 23 9.50 35.33 2.01
CA ALA A 23 10.74 36.12 2.08
C ALA A 23 10.46 37.54 2.56
N GLU A 24 9.48 38.24 1.98
CA GLU A 24 9.10 39.59 2.42
C GLU A 24 8.67 39.65 3.90
N LYS A 25 7.92 38.64 4.39
CA LYS A 25 7.53 38.58 5.80
C LYS A 25 8.75 38.41 6.71
N ILE A 26 9.69 37.54 6.31
CA ILE A 26 10.92 37.30 7.05
C ILE A 26 11.77 38.58 7.09
N GLU A 27 11.99 39.26 5.97
CA GLU A 27 12.77 40.51 5.91
C GLU A 27 12.17 41.62 6.79
N LYS A 28 10.83 41.79 6.75
CA LYS A 28 10.13 42.80 7.56
C LYS A 28 10.27 42.55 9.06
N SER A 29 10.44 41.30 9.49
CA SER A 29 10.58 40.93 10.90
C SER A 29 11.92 41.34 11.52
N LYS A 30 12.96 41.53 10.69
CA LYS A 30 14.34 41.79 11.11
C LYS A 30 14.93 40.71 12.02
N ILE A 31 14.39 39.49 12.02
CA ILE A 31 15.01 38.34 12.68
C ILE A 31 16.29 37.99 11.91
N ASP A 32 17.39 37.87 12.64
CA ASP A 32 18.70 37.56 12.06
C ASP A 32 18.96 36.04 12.04
N PHE A 33 19.61 35.59 10.97
CA PHE A 33 20.00 34.21 10.74
C PHE A 33 21.11 34.16 9.68
N ASP A 34 22.01 33.20 9.78
CA ASP A 34 23.22 33.11 8.96
C ASP A 34 23.04 32.23 7.73
N SER A 35 22.09 31.29 7.77
CA SER A 35 21.92 30.26 6.75
C SER A 35 20.47 29.77 6.71
N ILE A 36 20.13 29.00 5.68
CA ILE A 36 18.81 28.38 5.53
C ILE A 36 18.99 26.87 5.44
N TYR A 37 18.20 26.13 6.22
CA TYR A 37 18.14 24.68 6.18
C TYR A 37 16.72 24.25 5.85
N GLY A 38 16.57 23.47 4.77
CA GLY A 38 15.29 22.85 4.42
C GLY A 38 15.14 21.50 5.08
N ILE A 39 14.02 21.27 5.76
CA ILE A 39 13.65 19.93 6.24
C ILE A 39 13.60 18.98 5.01
N PRO A 40 14.20 17.77 5.09
CA PRO A 40 14.33 16.88 3.93
C PRO A 40 13.00 16.58 3.23
N LYS A 41 13.05 16.50 1.89
CA LYS A 41 11.92 16.39 0.96
C LYS A 41 11.27 17.74 0.65
N GLY A 42 10.14 18.06 1.28
CA GLY A 42 9.33 19.23 0.96
C GLY A 42 10.03 20.56 1.23
N GLY A 43 10.58 20.72 2.44
CA GLY A 43 11.30 21.92 2.86
C GLY A 43 12.52 22.30 2.00
N CYS A 44 13.15 21.35 1.30
CA CYS A 44 14.30 21.62 0.44
C CYS A 44 13.99 22.59 -0.71
N PHE A 45 12.80 22.48 -1.30
CA PHE A 45 12.39 23.37 -2.41
C PHE A 45 12.18 24.80 -1.91
N VAL A 46 11.52 24.96 -0.76
CA VAL A 46 11.29 26.26 -0.13
C VAL A 46 12.62 26.88 0.30
N ALA A 47 13.50 26.10 0.93
CA ALA A 47 14.81 26.56 1.37
C ALA A 47 15.68 27.04 0.20
N LEU A 48 15.68 26.33 -0.92
CA LEU A 48 16.38 26.74 -2.15
C LEU A 48 15.88 28.10 -2.66
N LYS A 49 14.56 28.29 -2.74
CA LYS A 49 13.97 29.56 -3.18
C LYS A 49 14.26 30.69 -2.20
N LEU A 50 14.08 30.47 -0.90
CA LEU A 50 14.37 31.49 0.12
C LEU A 50 15.85 31.84 0.19
N SER A 51 16.76 30.88 -0.03
CA SER A 51 18.21 31.12 -0.07
C SER A 51 18.56 32.15 -1.15
N THR A 52 17.90 32.04 -2.31
CA THR A 52 18.07 32.99 -3.41
C THR A 52 17.43 34.34 -3.10
N LEU A 53 16.19 34.36 -2.62
CA LEU A 53 15.44 35.59 -2.35
C LEU A 53 16.05 36.42 -1.22
N LEU A 54 16.52 35.77 -0.16
CA LEU A 54 17.07 36.42 1.03
C LEU A 54 18.60 36.58 0.98
N SER A 55 19.25 36.11 -0.09
CA SER A 55 20.71 36.11 -0.26
C SER A 55 21.45 35.47 0.93
N LYS A 56 20.96 34.31 1.39
CA LYS A 56 21.52 33.55 2.52
C LYS A 56 21.98 32.17 2.06
N PRO A 57 23.10 31.64 2.57
CA PRO A 57 23.61 30.33 2.17
C PRO A 57 22.65 29.19 2.55
N LEU A 58 22.43 28.27 1.62
CA LEU A 58 21.76 26.99 1.86
C LEU A 58 22.75 26.01 2.48
N VAL A 59 22.35 25.32 3.56
CA VAL A 59 23.18 24.32 4.25
C VAL A 59 22.54 22.93 4.21
N ASP A 60 23.37 21.90 4.24
CA ASP A 60 22.96 20.48 4.20
C ASP A 60 22.57 19.91 5.58
N SER A 61 22.84 20.67 6.64
CA SER A 61 22.58 20.32 8.02
C SER A 61 22.21 21.58 8.83
N PRO A 62 21.33 21.47 9.85
CA PRO A 62 20.87 22.63 10.61
C PRO A 62 21.99 23.16 11.50
N LEU A 63 22.32 24.45 11.36
CA LEU A 63 23.26 25.18 12.22
C LEU A 63 22.50 26.00 13.27
N LYS A 64 23.21 26.44 14.32
CA LYS A 64 22.63 27.18 15.45
C LYS A 64 21.83 28.43 15.04
N HIS A 65 22.26 29.12 13.99
CA HIS A 65 21.63 30.32 13.46
C HIS A 65 21.05 30.08 12.05
N SER A 66 20.57 28.87 11.76
CA SER A 66 19.85 28.58 10.51
C SER A 66 18.36 28.93 10.63
N LEU A 67 17.79 29.52 9.58
CA LEU A 67 16.35 29.50 9.36
C LEU A 67 15.93 28.08 8.95
N ILE A 68 15.07 27.45 9.75
CA ILE A 68 14.55 26.11 9.50
C ILE A 68 13.27 26.22 8.68
N VAL A 69 13.26 25.61 7.50
CA VAL A 69 12.19 25.79 6.52
C VAL A 69 11.52 24.45 6.20
N ASP A 70 10.19 24.46 6.16
CA ASP A 70 9.37 23.38 5.62
C ASP A 70 8.41 23.90 4.55
N ASP A 71 7.75 23.02 3.82
CA ASP A 71 6.65 23.38 2.92
C ASP A 71 5.30 23.43 3.64
N ILE A 72 5.07 22.52 4.58
CA ILE A 72 3.89 22.49 5.44
C ILE A 72 4.18 22.01 6.86
N VAL A 73 3.58 22.69 7.84
CA VAL A 73 3.56 22.24 9.24
C VAL A 73 2.21 21.60 9.53
N ASP A 74 2.19 20.27 9.69
CA ASP A 74 0.99 19.48 10.01
C ASP A 74 0.73 19.42 11.52
N SER A 75 1.40 18.49 12.22
CA SER A 75 1.29 18.36 13.68
C SER A 75 2.22 19.29 14.48
N GLY A 76 3.27 19.82 13.84
CA GLY A 76 4.30 20.61 14.53
C GLY A 76 5.45 19.79 15.14
N ARG A 77 5.41 18.45 15.11
CA ARG A 77 6.45 17.58 15.71
C ARG A 77 7.84 17.71 15.10
N THR A 78 7.94 18.04 13.81
CA THR A 78 9.23 18.18 13.14
C THR A 78 9.90 19.48 13.56
N ILE A 79 9.15 20.59 13.48
CA ILE A 79 9.65 21.92 13.86
C ILE A 79 9.86 22.08 15.37
N SER A 80 9.23 21.26 16.21
CA SER A 80 9.44 21.31 17.67
C SER A 80 10.86 20.90 18.09
N LYS A 81 11.58 20.16 17.24
CA LYS A 81 12.98 19.78 17.44
C LYS A 81 13.96 20.96 17.34
N PHE A 82 13.52 22.08 16.75
CA PHE A 82 14.32 23.28 16.54
C PHE A 82 13.76 24.39 17.42
N THR A 83 14.24 24.51 18.66
CA THR A 83 13.77 25.52 19.63
C THR A 83 14.54 26.83 19.55
N ASP A 84 15.81 26.76 19.14
CA ASP A 84 16.75 27.88 19.21
C ASP A 84 16.97 28.54 17.84
N SER A 85 16.16 28.18 16.85
CA SER A 85 16.28 28.59 15.46
C SER A 85 14.94 29.10 14.95
N PRO A 86 14.91 30.20 14.16
CA PRO A 86 13.68 30.66 13.56
C PRO A 86 13.15 29.62 12.56
N THR A 87 11.85 29.54 12.44
CA THR A 87 11.13 28.55 11.62
C THR A 87 10.20 29.22 10.62
N ALA A 88 10.18 28.74 9.38
CA ALA A 88 9.32 29.25 8.33
C ALA A 88 8.65 28.11 7.55
N THR A 89 7.41 28.33 7.11
CA THR A 89 6.68 27.38 6.25
C THR A 89 5.80 28.10 5.25
N LEU A 90 5.37 27.44 4.17
CA LEU A 90 4.32 28.01 3.31
C LEU A 90 2.95 27.86 3.99
N PHE A 91 2.65 26.65 4.47
CA PHE A 91 1.35 26.31 5.04
C PHE A 91 1.44 25.79 6.48
N ILE A 92 0.39 26.00 7.26
CA ILE A 92 0.20 25.36 8.57
C ILE A 92 -1.20 24.75 8.66
N LYS A 93 -1.33 23.60 9.32
CA LYS A 93 -2.64 23.03 9.67
C LYS A 93 -3.18 23.61 10.98
N PRO A 94 -4.50 23.88 11.08
CA PRO A 94 -5.09 24.46 12.29
C PRO A 94 -4.85 23.68 13.59
N HIS A 95 -4.56 22.39 13.47
CA HIS A 95 -4.37 21.48 14.60
C HIS A 95 -2.90 21.31 15.03
N SER A 96 -1.97 22.08 14.43
CA SER A 96 -0.55 22.00 14.79
C SER A 96 -0.33 22.41 16.25
N GLU A 97 0.43 21.60 16.99
CA GLU A 97 0.77 21.86 18.40
C GLU A 97 1.78 23.00 18.55
N LYS A 98 2.67 23.17 17.55
CA LYS A 98 3.64 24.26 17.49
C LYS A 98 3.40 25.10 16.23
N LYS A 99 3.41 26.41 16.37
CA LYS A 99 3.37 27.34 15.23
C LYS A 99 4.81 27.74 14.85
N PRO A 100 5.13 27.79 13.55
CA PRO A 100 6.38 28.36 13.10
C PRO A 100 6.35 29.88 13.25
N ASP A 101 7.53 30.49 13.29
CA ASP A 101 7.67 31.95 13.40
C ASP A 101 7.10 32.67 12.18
N PHE A 102 7.21 32.05 11.00
CA PHE A 102 6.70 32.58 9.74
C PHE A 102 5.86 31.56 8.97
N PHE A 103 4.70 32.00 8.48
CA PHE A 103 3.90 31.21 7.52
C PHE A 103 3.06 32.10 6.60
N ILE A 104 2.64 31.59 5.45
CA ILE A 104 1.76 32.32 4.52
C ILE A 104 0.29 32.13 4.88
N GLU A 105 -0.15 30.89 4.98
CA GLU A 105 -1.57 30.54 5.05
C GLU A 105 -1.82 29.38 6.03
N GLU A 106 -2.87 29.49 6.83
CA GLU A 106 -3.41 28.36 7.59
C GLU A 106 -4.51 27.68 6.74
N THR A 107 -4.38 26.38 6.47
CA THR A 107 -5.30 25.66 5.57
C THR A 107 -5.74 24.30 6.11
N LYS A 108 -7.01 23.95 5.86
CA LYS A 108 -7.55 22.60 6.11
C LYS A 108 -7.38 21.68 4.90
N GLU A 109 -7.09 22.24 3.73
CA GLU A 109 -7.01 21.52 2.47
C GLU A 109 -5.74 20.67 2.39
N TRP A 110 -5.83 19.50 1.74
CA TRP A 110 -4.64 18.74 1.36
C TRP A 110 -3.98 19.43 0.16
N ILE A 111 -2.73 19.87 0.31
CA ILE A 111 -2.01 20.58 -0.74
C ILE A 111 -1.13 19.57 -1.47
N HIS A 112 -1.30 19.45 -2.79
CA HIS A 112 -0.38 18.72 -3.66
C HIS A 112 0.63 19.72 -4.22
N PHE A 113 1.89 19.59 -3.81
CA PHE A 113 2.97 20.49 -4.19
C PHE A 113 3.51 20.18 -5.61
N PRO A 114 4.10 21.16 -6.32
CA PRO A 114 4.60 20.96 -7.68
C PRO A 114 5.70 19.89 -7.82
N TRP A 115 6.45 19.62 -6.75
CA TRP A 115 7.51 18.60 -6.67
C TRP A 115 7.03 17.26 -6.15
N GLU A 116 5.80 17.19 -5.64
CA GLU A 116 5.14 15.93 -5.42
C GLU A 116 4.72 15.44 -6.81
N GLU A 117 5.67 14.81 -7.51
CA GLU A 117 5.34 14.07 -8.73
C GLU A 117 4.19 13.12 -8.43
N LYS A 118 3.31 12.91 -9.43
CA LYS A 118 2.27 11.87 -9.40
C LYS A 118 2.85 10.63 -8.73
N GLU A 119 2.16 10.12 -7.71
CA GLU A 119 2.52 8.86 -7.05
C GLU A 119 3.05 7.87 -8.09
N GLU A 120 4.25 7.32 -7.86
CA GLU A 120 4.82 6.29 -8.72
C GLU A 120 3.74 5.22 -8.92
N THR A 121 3.35 5.00 -10.17
CA THR A 121 2.26 4.05 -10.43
C THR A 121 2.74 2.64 -10.11
N ILE A 122 1.81 1.69 -9.91
CA ILE A 122 2.20 0.28 -9.76
C ILE A 122 2.94 -0.20 -11.02
N GLU A 123 2.62 0.35 -12.20
CA GLU A 123 3.34 0.06 -13.44
C GLU A 123 4.81 0.51 -13.37
N ASP A 124 5.08 1.70 -12.81
CA ASP A 124 6.44 2.22 -12.62
C ASP A 124 7.27 1.35 -11.66
N ASN A 125 6.62 0.78 -10.64
CA ASN A 125 7.25 -0.17 -9.73
C ASN A 125 7.61 -1.50 -10.41
N ILE A 126 6.75 -1.99 -11.30
CA ILE A 126 7.04 -3.21 -12.08
C ILE A 126 8.19 -2.95 -13.07
N THR A 127 8.23 -1.77 -13.68
CA THR A 127 9.37 -1.35 -14.51
C THR A 127 10.68 -1.37 -13.71
N ARG A 128 10.68 -0.80 -12.49
CA ARG A 128 11.84 -0.85 -11.58
C ARG A 128 12.26 -2.27 -11.22
N ILE A 129 11.31 -3.21 -11.05
CA ILE A 129 11.63 -4.62 -10.83
C ILE A 129 12.34 -5.22 -12.04
N LEU A 130 11.91 -4.91 -13.26
CA LEU A 130 12.57 -5.37 -14.49
C LEU A 130 14.02 -4.84 -14.58
N GLU A 131 14.22 -3.56 -14.31
CA GLU A 131 15.55 -2.95 -14.28
C GLU A 131 16.43 -3.58 -13.19
N TYR A 132 15.87 -3.83 -12.00
CA TYR A 132 16.56 -4.46 -10.89
C TYR A 132 17.10 -5.86 -11.22
N ILE A 133 16.35 -6.66 -11.99
CA ILE A 133 16.80 -7.99 -12.43
C ILE A 133 17.72 -7.95 -13.66
N GLY A 134 18.06 -6.77 -14.17
CA GLY A 134 18.97 -6.56 -15.31
C GLY A 134 18.31 -6.66 -16.68
N GLU A 135 16.98 -6.57 -16.78
CA GLU A 135 16.26 -6.52 -18.06
C GLU A 135 16.19 -5.09 -18.62
N ASP A 136 16.01 -4.99 -19.95
CA ASP A 136 15.69 -3.72 -20.62
C ASP A 136 14.16 -3.57 -20.75
N PRO A 137 13.51 -2.68 -19.98
CA PRO A 137 12.06 -2.51 -20.05
C PRO A 137 11.56 -2.02 -21.42
N ASN A 138 12.44 -1.43 -22.23
CA ASN A 138 12.09 -0.90 -23.56
C ASN A 138 12.09 -1.96 -24.65
N ARG A 139 12.59 -3.17 -24.38
CA ARG A 139 12.54 -4.26 -25.36
C ARG A 139 11.09 -4.57 -25.71
N GLU A 140 10.81 -4.85 -26.97
CA GLU A 140 9.46 -5.03 -27.52
C GLU A 140 8.57 -5.94 -26.65
N GLY A 141 9.14 -7.05 -26.15
CA GLY A 141 8.43 -8.00 -25.31
C GLY A 141 8.02 -7.50 -23.91
N LEU A 142 8.66 -6.45 -23.38
CA LEU A 142 8.46 -5.95 -22.01
C LEU A 142 7.71 -4.62 -21.91
N GLN A 143 7.59 -3.85 -22.99
CA GLN A 143 6.92 -2.54 -22.96
C GLN A 143 5.51 -2.57 -22.35
N ARG A 144 4.78 -3.68 -22.54
CA ARG A 144 3.43 -3.88 -21.98
C ARG A 144 3.40 -4.75 -20.73
N THR A 145 4.55 -5.21 -20.22
CA THR A 145 4.63 -6.08 -19.04
C THR A 145 4.10 -5.40 -17.78
N PRO A 146 4.45 -4.14 -17.46
CA PRO A 146 3.88 -3.45 -16.31
C PRO A 146 2.35 -3.47 -16.27
N LYS A 147 1.71 -3.01 -17.35
CA LYS A 147 0.25 -3.02 -17.49
C LYS A 147 -0.36 -4.42 -17.42
N ARG A 148 0.29 -5.43 -18.01
CA ARG A 148 -0.17 -6.83 -17.96
C ARG A 148 -0.09 -7.39 -16.54
N MET A 149 0.97 -7.07 -15.80
CA MET A 149 1.17 -7.49 -14.42
C MET A 149 0.17 -6.84 -13.47
N VAL A 150 -0.10 -5.54 -13.59
CA VAL A 150 -1.15 -4.86 -12.81
C VAL A 150 -2.52 -5.51 -13.04
N LYS A 151 -2.86 -5.77 -14.31
CA LYS A 151 -4.11 -6.46 -14.65
C LYS A 151 -4.17 -7.85 -14.03
N LEU A 152 -3.09 -8.63 -14.13
CA LEU A 152 -3.01 -9.98 -13.56
C LEU A 152 -3.18 -9.94 -12.05
N TYR A 153 -2.45 -9.06 -11.34
CA TYR A 153 -2.55 -8.90 -9.89
C TYR A 153 -3.96 -8.56 -9.43
N GLY A 154 -4.69 -7.74 -10.19
CA GLY A 154 -6.10 -7.47 -9.92
C GLY A 154 -7.00 -8.72 -9.98
N GLN A 155 -6.63 -9.73 -10.78
CA GLN A 155 -7.37 -10.98 -10.94
C GLN A 155 -6.94 -12.01 -9.89
N ILE A 156 -5.64 -12.24 -9.72
CA ILE A 156 -5.12 -13.31 -8.85
C ILE A 156 -5.19 -12.95 -7.35
N PHE A 157 -5.27 -11.66 -7.02
CA PHE A 157 -5.45 -11.17 -5.66
C PHE A 157 -6.85 -10.59 -5.42
N SER A 158 -7.85 -11.04 -6.20
CA SER A 158 -9.22 -10.55 -6.10
C SER A 158 -9.85 -10.80 -4.72
N GLY A 159 -9.41 -11.84 -4.00
CA GLY A 159 -9.93 -12.25 -2.71
C GLY A 159 -9.78 -11.20 -1.59
N TYR A 160 -8.93 -10.17 -1.76
CA TYR A 160 -8.87 -9.04 -0.84
C TYR A 160 -10.00 -8.01 -1.03
N LYS A 161 -10.54 -7.91 -2.25
CA LYS A 161 -11.54 -6.89 -2.63
C LYS A 161 -12.93 -7.47 -2.80
N GLU A 162 -13.01 -8.70 -3.31
CA GLU A 162 -14.28 -9.39 -3.52
C GLU A 162 -14.90 -9.79 -2.19
N PRO A 163 -16.22 -9.63 -2.03
CA PRO A 163 -16.91 -10.12 -0.84
C PRO A 163 -16.84 -11.65 -0.78
N MET A 164 -16.88 -12.18 0.43
CA MET A 164 -16.96 -13.62 0.68
C MET A 164 -18.18 -14.22 -0.07
N PRO A 165 -18.01 -15.34 -0.79
CA PRO A 165 -19.08 -15.90 -1.59
C PRO A 165 -20.19 -16.49 -0.71
N GLU A 166 -21.44 -16.13 -1.00
CA GLU A 166 -22.59 -16.68 -0.30
C GLU A 166 -22.66 -18.22 -0.45
N LEU A 167 -22.59 -18.92 0.69
CA LEU A 167 -22.73 -20.38 0.81
C LEU A 167 -24.20 -20.78 0.82
N LYS A 168 -24.89 -20.57 -0.31
CA LYS A 168 -26.31 -20.90 -0.46
C LYS A 168 -26.57 -22.37 -0.08
N THR A 169 -27.44 -22.56 0.90
CA THR A 169 -27.86 -23.88 1.40
C THR A 169 -29.26 -24.27 0.96
N PHE A 170 -29.51 -25.57 0.87
CA PHE A 170 -30.82 -26.17 0.65
C PHE A 170 -31.16 -27.12 1.79
N THR A 171 -32.43 -27.19 2.19
CA THR A 171 -32.87 -28.17 3.19
C THR A 171 -32.68 -29.58 2.67
N THR A 172 -32.19 -30.48 3.51
CA THR A 172 -32.03 -31.90 3.16
C THR A 172 -32.28 -32.78 4.38
N SER A 173 -32.83 -33.97 4.15
CA SER A 173 -32.84 -35.05 5.14
C SER A 173 -31.63 -35.97 5.02
N ASN A 174 -30.72 -35.69 4.06
CA ASN A 174 -29.52 -36.48 3.87
C ASN A 174 -28.52 -36.21 5.01
N ASP A 175 -28.13 -37.26 5.72
CA ASP A 175 -27.12 -37.28 6.78
C ASP A 175 -25.81 -37.97 6.34
N THR A 176 -25.73 -38.38 5.07
CA THR A 176 -24.51 -38.95 4.48
C THR A 176 -23.49 -37.88 4.14
N MET A 177 -22.20 -38.25 4.25
CA MET A 177 -21.09 -37.36 3.93
C MET A 177 -21.14 -36.92 2.46
N VAL A 178 -21.00 -35.62 2.24
CA VAL A 178 -20.83 -35.02 0.92
C VAL A 178 -19.34 -34.81 0.69
N VAL A 179 -18.82 -35.35 -0.41
CA VAL A 179 -17.40 -35.25 -0.78
C VAL A 179 -17.26 -34.62 -2.15
N LYS A 180 -16.44 -33.55 -2.23
CA LYS A 180 -15.99 -32.94 -3.48
C LYS A 180 -14.47 -33.01 -3.53
N SER A 181 -13.98 -33.95 -4.34
CA SER A 181 -12.56 -34.25 -4.48
C SER A 181 -11.95 -33.62 -5.73
N ASP A 182 -10.63 -33.48 -5.70
CA ASP A 182 -9.80 -33.09 -6.85
C ASP A 182 -10.19 -31.73 -7.44
N ILE A 183 -10.39 -30.73 -6.57
CA ILE A 183 -10.67 -29.35 -6.96
C ILE A 183 -9.34 -28.67 -7.27
N PRO A 184 -8.98 -28.40 -8.54
CA PRO A 184 -7.73 -27.73 -8.88
C PRO A 184 -7.85 -26.23 -8.60
N PHE A 185 -6.81 -25.63 -8.04
CA PHE A 185 -6.69 -24.19 -7.91
C PHE A 185 -5.23 -23.77 -7.78
N VAL A 186 -4.93 -22.50 -8.07
CA VAL A 186 -3.62 -21.91 -7.87
C VAL A 186 -3.77 -20.82 -6.81
N THR A 187 -2.83 -20.79 -5.87
CA THR A 187 -2.70 -19.71 -4.88
C THR A 187 -1.26 -19.18 -4.87
N TRP A 188 -0.91 -18.24 -4.00
CA TRP A 188 0.41 -17.59 -4.00
C TRP A 188 1.02 -17.58 -2.61
N CYS A 189 2.27 -18.02 -2.51
CA CYS A 189 3.02 -18.02 -1.25
C CYS A 189 3.33 -16.59 -0.81
N GLU A 190 2.94 -16.21 0.39
CA GLU A 190 3.18 -14.84 0.90
C GLU A 190 4.66 -14.48 1.05
N HIS A 191 5.53 -15.47 1.28
CA HIS A 191 6.97 -15.23 1.51
C HIS A 191 7.74 -14.82 0.25
N HIS A 192 7.32 -15.30 -0.92
CA HIS A 192 8.06 -15.10 -2.18
C HIS A 192 7.18 -14.64 -3.33
N MET A 193 5.87 -14.49 -3.10
CA MET A 193 4.85 -14.17 -4.10
C MET A 193 4.84 -15.14 -5.30
N MET A 194 5.31 -16.37 -5.10
CA MET A 194 5.37 -17.40 -6.14
C MET A 194 4.14 -18.32 -6.09
N PRO A 195 3.73 -18.89 -7.24
CA PRO A 195 2.58 -19.77 -7.29
C PRO A 195 2.71 -21.02 -6.42
N ILE A 196 1.58 -21.45 -5.89
CA ILE A 196 1.36 -22.74 -5.23
C ILE A 196 0.31 -23.44 -6.08
N ASP A 197 0.72 -24.52 -6.75
CA ASP A 197 -0.18 -25.35 -7.56
C ASP A 197 -0.84 -26.40 -6.66
N ALA A 198 -2.16 -26.32 -6.50
CA ALA A 198 -2.87 -27.01 -5.42
C ALA A 198 -4.12 -27.76 -5.88
N LYS A 199 -4.45 -28.79 -5.09
CA LYS A 199 -5.68 -29.57 -5.19
C LYS A 199 -6.33 -29.67 -3.82
N ALA A 200 -7.60 -29.29 -3.76
CA ALA A 200 -8.42 -29.42 -2.56
C ALA A 200 -9.31 -30.67 -2.64
N TYR A 201 -9.47 -31.32 -1.48
CA TYR A 201 -10.39 -32.43 -1.25
C TYR A 201 -11.26 -32.06 -0.06
N PHE A 202 -12.50 -31.69 -0.35
CA PHE A 202 -13.43 -31.14 0.63
C PHE A 202 -14.49 -32.18 0.98
N ALA A 203 -14.76 -32.36 2.26
CA ALA A 203 -15.82 -33.23 2.76
C ALA A 203 -16.57 -32.55 3.92
N TYR A 204 -17.87 -32.78 4.01
CA TYR A 204 -18.64 -32.39 5.19
C TYR A 204 -19.85 -33.32 5.38
N ILE A 205 -20.35 -33.38 6.62
CA ILE A 205 -21.55 -34.12 6.97
C ILE A 205 -22.70 -33.12 7.18
N PRO A 206 -23.75 -33.14 6.34
CA PRO A 206 -24.86 -32.20 6.46
C PRO A 206 -25.57 -32.25 7.82
N ASN A 207 -26.12 -31.12 8.25
CA ASN A 207 -26.99 -31.01 9.42
C ASN A 207 -28.29 -30.31 9.03
N GLY A 208 -29.19 -31.04 8.37
CA GLY A 208 -30.44 -30.50 7.83
C GLY A 208 -30.28 -29.56 6.63
N ARG A 209 -29.04 -29.22 6.25
CA ARG A 209 -28.69 -28.30 5.16
C ARG A 209 -27.54 -28.83 4.31
N VAL A 210 -27.68 -28.75 2.98
CA VAL A 210 -26.65 -29.08 1.98
C VAL A 210 -26.24 -27.81 1.22
N VAL A 211 -24.95 -27.65 0.93
CA VAL A 211 -24.40 -26.50 0.19
C VAL A 211 -24.28 -26.86 -1.29
N GLY A 212 -24.52 -25.88 -2.16
CA GLY A 212 -24.24 -26.05 -3.59
C GLY A 212 -22.76 -26.36 -3.86
N ILE A 213 -22.46 -27.39 -4.65
CA ILE A 213 -21.07 -27.83 -4.91
C ILE A 213 -20.22 -26.71 -5.51
N ASP A 214 -20.80 -25.84 -6.34
CA ASP A 214 -20.12 -24.68 -6.92
C ASP A 214 -19.69 -23.64 -5.86
N LYS A 215 -20.40 -23.57 -4.74
CA LYS A 215 -20.10 -22.64 -3.64
C LYS A 215 -18.85 -23.05 -2.86
N ILE A 216 -18.60 -24.35 -2.74
CA ILE A 216 -17.36 -24.87 -2.13
C ILE A 216 -16.15 -24.46 -2.97
N ILE A 217 -16.24 -24.62 -4.30
CA ILE A 217 -15.17 -24.22 -5.22
C ILE A 217 -14.92 -22.71 -5.11
N LYS A 218 -15.99 -21.90 -5.16
CA LYS A 218 -15.88 -20.43 -5.03
C LYS A 218 -15.28 -20.00 -3.70
N LEU A 219 -15.57 -20.68 -2.61
CA LEU A 219 -14.98 -20.39 -1.30
C LEU A 219 -13.47 -20.64 -1.31
N ILE A 220 -13.05 -21.78 -1.86
CA ILE A 220 -11.63 -22.13 -1.99
C ILE A 220 -10.89 -21.13 -2.87
N GLU A 221 -11.46 -20.77 -4.03
CA GLU A 221 -10.89 -19.77 -4.94
C GLU A 221 -10.82 -18.39 -4.29
N TRP A 222 -11.89 -17.93 -3.64
CA TRP A 222 -11.92 -16.63 -2.98
C TRP A 222 -10.87 -16.52 -1.86
N ALA A 223 -10.73 -17.56 -1.03
CA ALA A 223 -9.72 -17.59 0.03
C ALA A 223 -8.30 -17.72 -0.56
N GLY A 224 -8.15 -18.48 -1.65
CA GLY A 224 -6.87 -18.72 -2.33
C GLY A 224 -6.38 -17.57 -3.21
N ASN A 225 -7.25 -16.66 -3.66
CA ASN A 225 -6.90 -15.47 -4.45
C ASN A 225 -6.31 -14.35 -3.57
N ARG A 226 -5.28 -14.72 -2.79
CA ARG A 226 -4.52 -13.89 -1.85
C ARG A 226 -3.08 -14.41 -1.76
N LEU A 227 -2.24 -13.67 -1.04
CA LEU A 227 -0.99 -14.22 -0.53
C LEU A 227 -1.31 -15.04 0.72
N VAL A 228 -0.83 -16.28 0.79
CA VAL A 228 -1.19 -17.25 1.83
C VAL A 228 -0.02 -18.09 2.33
N ILE A 229 -0.23 -18.63 3.53
CA ILE A 229 0.38 -19.86 4.05
C ILE A 229 -0.65 -21.00 3.90
N GLN A 230 -0.22 -22.17 3.40
CA GLN A 230 -1.13 -23.28 3.06
C GLN A 230 -1.95 -23.78 4.26
N GLU A 231 -1.32 -23.84 5.43
CA GLU A 231 -1.92 -24.23 6.71
C GLU A 231 -3.04 -23.26 7.10
N ASN A 232 -2.77 -21.95 7.00
CA ASN A 232 -3.73 -20.90 7.31
C ASN A 232 -4.91 -20.90 6.32
N LEU A 233 -4.63 -21.10 5.03
CA LEU A 233 -5.69 -21.19 4.02
C LEU A 233 -6.63 -22.37 4.31
N THR A 234 -6.07 -23.53 4.65
CA THR A 234 -6.85 -24.74 4.99
C THR A 234 -7.77 -24.45 6.18
N LYS A 235 -7.20 -23.88 7.25
CA LYS A 235 -7.93 -23.52 8.46
C LYS A 235 -9.01 -22.47 8.20
N GLU A 236 -8.71 -21.41 7.46
CA GLU A 236 -9.65 -20.34 7.15
C GLU A 236 -10.90 -20.88 6.45
N ILE A 237 -10.71 -21.72 5.41
CA ILE A 237 -11.83 -22.30 4.65
C ILE A 237 -12.71 -23.17 5.55
N VAL A 238 -12.10 -24.01 6.40
CA VAL A 238 -12.82 -24.88 7.35
C VAL A 238 -13.61 -24.06 8.36
N ASP A 239 -12.97 -23.09 9.00
CA ASP A 239 -13.58 -22.24 10.03
C ASP A 239 -14.76 -21.42 9.46
N ILE A 240 -14.59 -20.88 8.24
CA ILE A 240 -15.65 -20.16 7.54
C ILE A 240 -16.84 -21.08 7.24
N PHE A 241 -16.57 -22.26 6.67
CA PHE A 241 -17.63 -23.18 6.28
C PHE A 241 -18.40 -23.69 7.50
N ASP A 242 -17.69 -24.03 8.58
CA ASP A 242 -18.31 -24.47 9.84
C ASP A 242 -19.24 -23.40 10.41
N LYS A 243 -18.78 -22.15 10.47
CA LYS A 243 -19.57 -21.02 10.99
C LYS A 243 -20.86 -20.77 10.22
N GLU A 244 -20.79 -20.78 8.89
CA GLU A 244 -21.92 -20.43 8.02
C GLU A 244 -22.90 -21.60 7.82
N VAL A 245 -22.37 -22.80 7.61
CA VAL A 245 -23.13 -23.99 7.23
C VAL A 245 -23.52 -24.83 8.43
N LYS A 246 -22.75 -24.79 9.52
CA LYS A 246 -22.96 -25.57 10.76
C LYS A 246 -23.18 -27.06 10.49
N PRO A 247 -22.29 -27.71 9.72
CA PRO A 247 -22.36 -29.15 9.46
C PRO A 247 -22.14 -29.94 10.77
N LEU A 248 -22.39 -31.25 10.75
CA LEU A 248 -21.97 -32.13 11.85
C LEU A 248 -20.44 -32.29 11.91
N GLY A 249 -19.78 -32.07 10.78
CA GLY A 249 -18.33 -32.01 10.66
C GLY A 249 -17.93 -31.58 9.25
N VAL A 250 -16.77 -30.94 9.14
CA VAL A 250 -16.15 -30.51 7.88
C VAL A 250 -14.68 -30.90 7.91
N TYR A 251 -14.14 -31.28 6.74
CA TYR A 251 -12.76 -31.67 6.57
C TYR A 251 -12.27 -31.20 5.20
N LEU A 252 -11.06 -30.65 5.16
CA LEU A 252 -10.45 -30.16 3.93
C LEU A 252 -8.99 -30.58 3.90
N VAL A 253 -8.63 -31.38 2.91
CA VAL A 253 -7.22 -31.65 2.58
C VAL A 253 -6.80 -30.76 1.43
N ILE A 254 -5.71 -30.02 1.58
CA ILE A 254 -5.03 -29.35 0.47
C ILE A 254 -3.71 -30.06 0.22
N LYS A 255 -3.53 -30.53 -1.02
CA LYS A 255 -2.25 -31.04 -1.52
C LYS A 255 -1.68 -30.03 -2.50
N ALA A 256 -0.46 -29.57 -2.27
CA ALA A 256 0.11 -28.52 -3.10
C ALA A 256 1.59 -28.70 -3.38
N THR A 257 2.00 -28.14 -4.51
CA THR A 257 3.39 -28.03 -4.96
C THR A 257 3.79 -26.56 -4.95
N HIS A 258 4.88 -26.24 -4.25
CA HIS A 258 5.32 -24.87 -4.01
C HIS A 258 6.39 -24.45 -5.01
N TRP A 259 6.09 -23.48 -5.89
CA TRP A 259 7.08 -23.06 -6.91
C TRP A 259 8.28 -22.33 -6.32
N CYS A 260 8.16 -21.76 -5.11
CA CYS A 260 9.29 -21.16 -4.40
C CYS A 260 10.39 -22.16 -4.03
N GLU A 261 10.06 -23.46 -3.91
CA GLU A 261 11.04 -24.53 -3.74
C GLU A 261 11.59 -25.02 -5.08
N ILE A 262 10.69 -25.26 -6.05
CA ILE A 262 11.05 -25.77 -7.38
C ILE A 262 11.96 -24.81 -8.14
N ALA A 263 11.68 -23.50 -8.06
CA ALA A 263 12.46 -22.48 -8.75
C ALA A 263 13.93 -22.44 -8.26
N LYS A 264 14.18 -22.88 -7.02
CA LYS A 264 15.53 -23.00 -6.47
C LYS A 264 16.18 -24.33 -6.83
N ASP A 265 15.42 -25.42 -6.84
CA ASP A 265 15.89 -26.76 -7.22
C ASP A 265 14.74 -27.60 -7.77
N THR A 266 14.82 -27.98 -9.05
CA THR A 266 13.77 -28.75 -9.73
C THR A 266 13.56 -30.15 -9.14
N LYS A 267 14.55 -30.69 -8.41
CA LYS A 267 14.41 -31.96 -7.69
C LYS A 267 13.47 -31.87 -6.49
N LYS A 268 13.14 -30.65 -6.02
CA LYS A 268 12.18 -30.38 -4.94
C LYS A 268 10.73 -30.29 -5.41
N ARG A 269 10.39 -30.98 -6.50
CA ARG A 269 8.99 -31.17 -6.91
C ARG A 269 8.33 -32.20 -5.99
N THR A 270 8.04 -31.77 -4.77
CA THR A 270 7.38 -32.55 -3.73
C THR A 270 5.98 -32.00 -3.45
N ILE A 271 5.14 -32.81 -2.81
CA ILE A 271 3.77 -32.44 -2.44
C ILE A 271 3.70 -32.21 -0.94
N THR A 272 3.29 -30.99 -0.55
CA THR A 272 2.97 -30.63 0.84
C THR A 272 1.48 -30.81 1.06
N THR A 273 1.11 -31.49 2.15
CA THR A 273 -0.30 -31.78 2.49
C THR A 273 -0.67 -31.11 3.81
N THR A 274 -1.79 -30.40 3.82
CA THR A 274 -2.44 -29.86 5.03
C THR A 274 -3.85 -30.43 5.10
N ALA A 275 -4.36 -30.64 6.32
CA ALA A 275 -5.65 -31.27 6.56
C ALA A 275 -6.25 -30.85 7.90
#